data_AF-A0A6C0JRQ1-F1
#
_entry.id   AF-A0A6C0JRQ1-F1
#
_cell.length_a   1.000
_cell.length_b   1.000
_cell.length_c   1.000
_cell.angle_alpha   90.00
_cell.angle_beta   90.00
_cell.angle_gamma   90.00
#
_symmetry.space_group_name_H-M   'P 1'
#
loop_
_entity.id
_entity.type
_entity.pdbx_description
1 polymer ?
#
loop_
_entity_poly.entity_id
_entity_poly.type
_entity_poly.pdbx_seq_one_letter_code
_entity_poly.pdbx_strand_id
1 'polypeptide(L)'
;MKIFAILFLFIGIVLVIQAYYTNVSVCPKPKTVIKYVPRSVYEDQLSDKQKLTEFYKVMFNGSKKNTDIYTQANTNSDPNPIELEPNTE
;
A
#
# COMPACT_ATOMS: atom_id res chain seq x y z
N MET A 1 -20.71 -51.94 -45.44
CA MET A 1 -21.59 -50.83 -44.98
C MET A 1 -21.53 -50.61 -43.45
N LYS A 2 -21.55 -51.65 -42.61
CA LYS A 2 -21.49 -51.53 -41.13
C LYS A 2 -20.17 -50.96 -40.58
N ILE A 3 -19.05 -51.24 -41.24
CA ILE A 3 -17.70 -50.82 -40.81
C ILE A 3 -17.47 -49.31 -40.92
N PHE A 4 -18.11 -48.66 -41.90
CA PHE A 4 -18.00 -47.21 -42.08
C PHE A 4 -18.68 -46.46 -40.94
N ALA A 5 -19.79 -46.97 -40.40
CA ALA A 5 -20.45 -46.39 -39.24
C ALA A 5 -19.56 -46.43 -37.99
N ILE A 6 -18.85 -47.55 -37.78
CA ILE A 6 -17.87 -47.67 -36.69
C ILE A 6 -16.69 -46.71 -36.87
N LEU A 7 -16.21 -46.52 -38.10
CA LEU A 7 -15.12 -45.61 -38.40
C LEU A 7 -15.51 -44.14 -38.13
N PHE A 8 -16.70 -43.73 -38.59
CA PHE A 8 -17.22 -42.38 -38.35
C PHE A 8 -17.47 -42.10 -36.87
N LEU A 9 -17.89 -43.11 -36.10
CA LEU A 9 -18.03 -43.00 -34.65
C LEU A 9 -16.68 -42.67 -34.00
N PHE A 10 -15.62 -43.39 -34.36
CA PHE A 10 -14.27 -43.14 -33.84
C PHE A 10 -13.76 -41.75 -34.21
N ILE A 11 -13.94 -41.35 -35.46
CA ILE A 11 -13.53 -40.01 -35.94
C ILE A 11 -14.32 -38.90 -35.22
N GLY A 12 -15.62 -39.10 -34.99
CA GLY A 12 -16.45 -38.17 -34.22
C GLY A 12 -15.95 -38.01 -32.78
N ILE A 13 -15.61 -39.10 -32.10
CA ILE A 13 -15.08 -39.06 -30.72
C ILE A 13 -13.76 -38.28 -30.69
N VAL A 14 -12.85 -38.53 -31.63
CA VAL A 14 -11.56 -37.81 -31.71
C VAL A 14 -11.78 -36.31 -31.94
N LEU A 15 -12.72 -35.93 -32.81
CA LEU A 15 -13.05 -34.52 -33.07
C LEU A 15 -13.64 -33.82 -31.83
N VAL A 16 -14.51 -34.49 -31.08
CA VAL A 16 -15.07 -33.94 -29.83
C VAL A 16 -13.96 -33.71 -28.80
N ILE A 17 -13.04 -34.66 -28.66
CA ILE A 17 -11.91 -34.54 -27.73
C ILE A 17 -11.00 -33.38 -28.15
N GLN A 18 -10.64 -33.28 -29.43
CA GLN A 18 -9.84 -32.17 -29.94
C GLN A 18 -10.51 -30.82 -29.69
N ALA A 19 -11.79 -30.69 -30.03
CA ALA A 19 -12.58 -29.48 -29.81
C ALA A 19 -12.65 -29.09 -28.32
N TYR A 20 -12.77 -30.07 -27.42
CA TYR A 20 -12.78 -29.83 -25.98
C TYR A 20 -11.47 -29.19 -25.52
N TYR A 21 -10.32 -29.79 -25.85
CA TYR A 21 -9.01 -29.27 -25.41
C TYR A 21 -8.62 -27.95 -26.08
N THR A 22 -9.01 -27.74 -27.35
CA THR A 22 -8.77 -26.45 -28.02
C THR A 22 -9.56 -25.33 -27.39
N ASN A 23 -10.78 -25.56 -26.90
CA ASN A 23 -11.59 -24.50 -26.29
C ASN A 23 -11.26 -24.25 -24.81
N VAL A 24 -10.79 -25.27 -24.07
CA VAL A 24 -10.37 -25.11 -22.66
C VAL A 24 -9.15 -24.20 -22.53
N SER A 25 -8.23 -24.23 -23.50
CA SER A 25 -7.00 -23.43 -23.50
C SER A 25 -7.19 -21.97 -23.95
N VAL A 26 -8.35 -21.62 -24.53
CA VAL A 26 -8.67 -20.28 -25.02
C VAL A 26 -9.05 -19.32 -23.89
N CYS A 27 -9.42 -19.82 -22.71
CA CYS A 27 -9.66 -18.96 -21.56
C CYS A 27 -8.33 -18.37 -21.05
N PRO A 28 -8.08 -17.06 -21.20
CA PRO A 28 -6.91 -16.44 -20.60
C PRO A 28 -7.02 -16.59 -19.08
N LYS A 29 -5.92 -16.97 -18.42
CA LYS A 29 -5.88 -17.03 -16.97
C LYS A 29 -6.35 -15.68 -16.41
N PRO A 30 -7.23 -15.66 -15.40
CA PRO A 30 -7.71 -14.41 -14.83
C PRO A 30 -6.50 -13.60 -14.34
N LYS A 31 -6.25 -12.47 -15.00
CA LYS A 31 -5.15 -11.57 -14.64
C LYS A 31 -5.54 -10.82 -13.39
N THR A 32 -4.85 -11.08 -12.29
CA THR A 32 -4.98 -10.27 -11.09
C THR A 32 -4.34 -8.91 -11.35
N VAL A 33 -5.14 -7.84 -11.25
CA VAL A 33 -4.63 -6.47 -11.32
C VAL A 33 -4.46 -5.98 -9.88
N ILE A 34 -3.20 -5.84 -9.45
CA ILE A 34 -2.88 -5.22 -8.17
C ILE A 34 -3.08 -3.72 -8.33
N LYS A 35 -4.12 -3.17 -7.71
CA LYS A 35 -4.37 -1.73 -7.68
C LYS A 35 -3.90 -1.18 -6.34
N TYR A 36 -2.99 -0.22 -6.38
CA TYR A 36 -2.62 0.56 -5.21
C TYR A 36 -3.72 1.61 -4.94
N VAL A 37 -4.27 1.61 -3.73
CA VAL A 37 -5.18 2.66 -3.28
C VAL A 37 -4.39 3.60 -2.37
N PRO A 38 -4.20 4.88 -2.76
CA PRO A 38 -3.48 5.82 -1.94
C PRO A 38 -4.24 6.08 -0.64
N ARG A 39 -3.49 6.20 0.46
CA ARG A 39 -4.06 6.50 1.77
C ARG A 39 -4.88 7.79 1.79
N SER A 40 -4.48 8.80 1.00
CA SER A 40 -5.21 10.08 0.89
C SER A 40 -6.68 9.88 0.49
N VAL A 41 -6.97 8.90 -0.38
CA VAL A 41 -8.35 8.61 -0.81
C VAL A 41 -9.26 8.29 0.37
N TYR A 42 -8.74 7.63 1.40
CA TYR A 42 -9.48 7.35 2.61
C TYR A 42 -9.48 8.55 3.55
N GLU A 43 -8.33 9.15 3.83
CA GLU A 43 -8.21 10.29 4.75
C GLU A 43 -9.05 11.51 4.34
N ASP A 44 -9.22 11.73 3.03
CA ASP A 44 -10.04 12.83 2.48
C ASP A 44 -11.54 12.61 2.68
N GLN A 45 -11.98 11.36 2.91
CA GLN A 45 -13.38 11.01 3.19
C GLN A 45 -13.71 11.02 4.68
N LEU A 46 -12.70 11.05 5.55
CA LEU A 46 -12.90 11.10 6.99
C LEU A 46 -13.10 12.54 7.46
N SER A 47 -14.00 12.72 8.43
CA SER A 47 -14.12 13.98 9.16
C SER A 47 -12.82 14.29 9.90
N ASP A 48 -12.48 15.56 10.10
CA ASP A 48 -11.23 16.01 10.74
C ASP A 48 -10.95 15.33 12.10
N LYS A 49 -12.01 14.98 12.84
CA LYS A 49 -11.92 14.30 14.15
C LYS A 49 -11.58 12.82 14.06
N GLN A 50 -11.75 12.21 12.89
CA GLN A 50 -11.54 10.78 12.65
C GLN A 50 -10.25 10.51 11.85
N LYS A 51 -9.55 11.56 11.41
CA LYS A 51 -8.28 11.44 10.71
C LYS A 51 -7.28 10.66 11.54
N LEU A 52 -6.55 9.79 10.88
CA LEU A 52 -5.63 8.86 11.52
C LEU A 52 -4.50 9.62 12.25
N THR A 53 -4.15 10.80 11.76
CA THR A 53 -3.19 11.72 12.39
C THR A 53 -3.62 12.07 13.81
N GLU A 54 -4.89 12.42 14.03
CA GLU A 54 -5.39 12.75 15.38
C GLU A 54 -5.51 11.49 16.25
N PHE A 55 -5.87 10.34 15.66
CA PHE A 55 -5.93 9.07 16.37
C PHE A 55 -4.58 8.64 16.97
N TYR A 56 -3.50 8.75 16.20
CA TYR A 56 -2.16 8.37 16.65
C TYR A 56 -1.42 9.47 17.41
N LYS A 57 -1.90 10.72 17.35
CA LYS A 57 -1.31 11.88 18.05
C LYS A 57 -1.11 11.64 19.55
N VAL A 58 -2.04 10.94 20.18
CA VAL A 58 -1.99 10.63 21.62
C VAL A 58 -0.79 9.75 21.97
N MET A 59 -0.36 8.86 21.08
CA MET A 59 0.78 7.96 21.32
C MET A 59 2.13 8.70 21.29
N PHE A 60 2.23 9.75 20.47
CA PHE A 60 3.49 10.46 20.24
C PHE A 60 3.59 11.77 21.03
N ASN A 61 2.45 12.42 21.33
CA ASN A 61 2.42 13.63 22.15
C ASN A 61 2.63 13.35 23.64
N GLY A 62 2.47 12.11 24.09
CA GLY A 62 2.83 11.70 25.45
C GLY A 62 4.35 11.65 25.71
N SER A 63 5.18 11.82 24.68
CA SER A 63 6.63 11.62 24.81
C SER A 63 7.43 12.87 25.16
N LYS A 64 7.08 14.11 24.77
CA LYS A 64 7.84 15.31 25.23
C LYS A 64 7.05 16.63 25.24
N LYS A 65 7.01 17.26 26.41
CA LYS A 65 7.26 18.70 26.61
C LYS A 65 7.90 18.96 27.99
N ASN A 66 9.22 18.74 28.07
CA ASN A 66 10.11 19.37 29.06
C ASN A 66 11.11 20.27 28.30
N THR A 67 10.58 21.04 27.35
CA THR A 67 11.38 21.98 26.51
C THR A 67 10.69 23.34 26.41
N ASP A 68 9.81 23.68 27.36
CA ASP A 68 9.20 25.01 27.44
C ASP A 68 9.86 25.89 28.53
N ILE A 69 10.87 25.38 29.26
CA ILE A 69 11.57 26.15 30.31
C ILE A 69 12.64 27.10 29.74
N TYR A 70 13.21 26.82 28.57
CA TYR A 70 14.36 27.59 28.05
C TYR A 70 14.02 28.75 27.10
N THR A 71 12.76 28.94 26.70
CA THR A 71 12.39 30.00 25.73
C THR A 71 11.68 31.19 26.37
N GLN A 72 11.35 31.14 27.67
CA GLN A 72 10.72 32.27 28.38
C GLN A 72 11.67 33.04 29.32
N ALA A 73 12.94 32.63 29.45
CA ALA A 73 13.90 33.30 30.33
C ALA A 73 14.78 34.36 29.63
N ASN A 74 14.68 34.55 28.32
CA ASN A 74 15.60 35.42 27.56
C ASN A 74 14.92 36.60 26.84
N THR A 75 14.02 37.29 27.54
CA THR A 75 13.42 38.56 27.09
C THR A 75 13.68 39.71 28.06
N ASN A 76 14.75 39.67 28.86
CA ASN A 76 15.21 40.83 29.64
C ASN A 76 16.73 40.79 29.83
N SER A 77 17.51 41.24 28.83
CA SER A 77 18.78 41.98 28.97
C SER A 77 19.60 41.96 27.66
N ASP A 78 19.72 43.12 27.01
CA ASP A 78 20.86 43.43 26.12
C ASP A 78 22.12 43.70 26.99
N PRO A 79 23.35 43.81 26.44
CA PRO A 79 24.04 42.92 25.50
C PRO A 79 25.51 42.64 25.98
N ASN A 80 26.10 41.48 25.67
CA ASN A 80 27.46 41.36 25.10
C ASN A 80 27.90 39.90 24.95
N PRO A 81 28.72 39.58 23.92
CA PRO A 81 29.20 38.24 23.65
C PRO A 81 30.44 37.95 24.49
N ILE A 82 30.51 36.77 25.11
CA ILE A 82 31.77 36.24 25.63
C ILE A 82 32.07 34.96 24.86
N GLU A 83 33.19 35.04 24.15
CA GLU A 83 33.86 34.01 23.37
C GLU A 83 33.94 32.67 24.12
N LEU A 84 33.73 31.56 23.41
CA LEU A 84 34.27 30.27 23.84
C LEU A 84 35.53 29.99 23.02
N GLU A 85 36.68 30.08 23.68
CA GLU A 85 37.90 29.44 23.22
C GLU A 85 37.75 27.90 23.23
N PRO A 86 38.50 27.19 22.36
CA PRO A 86 38.38 25.75 22.18
C PRO A 86 39.36 24.99 23.07
N ASN A 87 38.89 23.92 23.70
CA ASN A 87 39.74 22.90 24.29
C ASN A 87 38.97 21.56 24.22
N THR A 88 39.39 20.58 23.40
CA THR A 88 40.58 19.69 23.59
C THR A 88 40.48 19.06 24.98
N GLU A 89 40.13 17.78 25.14
CA GLU A 89 40.80 16.57 24.64
C GLU A 89 39.82 15.38 24.67
#